data_AF-A0A538RBA9-F1
#
_entry.id   AF-A0A538RBA9-F1
#
_cell.length_a   1.000
_cell.length_b   1.000
_cell.length_c   1.000
_cell.angle_alpha   90.00
_cell.angle_beta   90.00
_cell.angle_gamma   90.00
#
_symmetry.space_group_name_H-M   'P 1'
#
loop_
_entity.id
_entity.type
_entity.pdbx_description
1 polymer ?
#
loop_
_entity_poly.entity_id
_entity_poly.type
_entity_poly.pdbx_seq_one_letter_code
_entity_poly.pdbx_strand_id
1 'polypeptide(L)'
;MSSNESKTKWNRRTVLKLAGIAAGAQTRLSDEFGLRVPLASAGMAFVGLTDLASAVTNAGALGVYGASPEPPPVVAGRIQDIRQQTSGPFGIDFIVASGGFGPFTTQDHIDVAAGARVPLVVFHWNLPEPSWVAQLHAAGSKVWMQTGDVDVAQQAVAMGVDGIVAQGRTAGGHNRNGTIPTLRVVQQMRRALPPKIFILAAGGISDGKSLVRAIRAGADGGWAGTVFVAAEESYAHPGYKQRLIAAHSPNATTFTTVFGPEFPDAQQRVLRNRATDNPGSTTPPTIGSTLLFPSAGVTFPAGTPHDIPYTMPNHSAIVPTRDTTGDLENMDMPAGSVSIKAVRRVRPAADIVDDFVEGGHEACERDDDDGGDDD
;
A
#
# COMPACT_ATOMS: atom_id res chain seq x y z
N MET A 1 -11.10 55.21 -26.50
CA MET A 1 -10.73 54.07 -27.37
C MET A 1 -9.29 53.72 -27.04
N SER A 2 -9.06 52.98 -25.95
CA SER A 2 -8.82 51.53 -25.92
C SER A 2 -7.68 51.08 -26.85
N SER A 3 -6.50 50.81 -26.29
CA SER A 3 -6.03 49.43 -26.12
C SER A 3 -4.75 49.44 -25.29
N ASN A 4 -4.83 48.80 -24.14
CA ASN A 4 -3.77 48.60 -23.18
C ASN A 4 -3.16 47.22 -23.47
N GLU A 5 -2.12 47.15 -24.31
CA GLU A 5 -1.35 45.90 -24.50
C GLU A 5 -0.36 45.72 -23.34
N SER A 6 -0.90 45.36 -22.18
CA SER A 6 -0.14 44.67 -21.13
C SER A 6 0.13 43.25 -21.61
N LYS A 7 1.22 43.03 -22.34
CA LYS A 7 1.78 41.68 -22.54
C LYS A 7 2.32 41.19 -21.20
N THR A 8 1.46 40.55 -20.42
CA THR A 8 1.81 39.86 -19.18
C THR A 8 2.78 38.74 -19.54
N LYS A 9 4.09 39.00 -19.44
CA LYS A 9 5.12 37.96 -19.51
C LYS A 9 4.92 37.03 -18.33
N TRP A 10 4.32 35.87 -18.59
CA TRP A 10 4.22 34.80 -17.62
C TRP A 10 5.64 34.35 -17.24
N ASN A 11 5.98 34.57 -15.97
CA ASN A 11 7.22 34.10 -15.35
C ASN A 11 7.36 32.58 -15.59
N ARG A 12 8.56 32.12 -15.95
CA ARG A 12 8.91 30.69 -16.13
C ARG A 12 8.44 29.79 -14.98
N ARG A 13 8.41 30.30 -13.74
CA ARG A 13 7.87 29.59 -12.54
C ARG A 13 6.34 29.42 -12.53
N THR A 14 5.60 30.28 -13.23
CA THR A 14 4.14 30.18 -13.32
C THR A 14 3.72 29.22 -14.44
N VAL A 15 4.48 29.19 -15.54
CA VAL A 15 4.31 28.16 -16.60
C VAL A 15 4.70 26.78 -16.07
N LEU A 16 5.80 26.67 -15.29
CA LEU A 16 6.19 25.42 -14.61
C LEU A 16 5.22 24.96 -13.50
N LYS A 17 4.29 25.81 -13.04
CA LYS A 17 3.28 25.45 -12.02
C LYS A 17 1.98 24.91 -12.61
N LEU A 18 1.72 25.16 -13.90
CA LEU A 18 0.54 24.67 -14.61
C LEU A 18 0.89 23.52 -15.58
N ALA A 19 2.13 23.44 -16.07
CA ALA A 19 2.68 22.34 -16.88
C ALA A 19 3.54 21.33 -16.06
N GLY A 20 3.34 21.26 -14.74
CA GLY A 20 4.23 20.59 -13.77
C GLY A 20 4.16 19.06 -13.74
N ILE A 21 3.91 18.41 -14.87
CA ILE A 21 4.08 16.97 -15.00
C ILE A 21 4.62 16.78 -16.41
N ALA A 22 5.93 16.62 -16.56
CA ALA A 22 6.62 16.15 -17.75
C ALA A 22 8.04 15.75 -17.32
N ALA A 23 8.42 14.50 -17.59
CA ALA A 23 9.71 13.86 -17.25
C ALA A 23 10.13 13.92 -15.75
N GLY A 24 9.73 12.92 -14.96
CA GLY A 24 10.26 12.74 -13.59
C GLY A 24 9.59 13.66 -12.56
N ALA A 25 8.27 13.49 -12.38
CA ALA A 25 7.45 14.31 -11.49
C ALA A 25 7.99 14.34 -10.05
N GLN A 26 8.79 15.36 -9.76
CA GLN A 26 9.31 15.66 -8.44
C GLN A 26 8.16 16.17 -7.58
N THR A 27 7.62 15.29 -6.73
CA THR A 27 6.63 15.66 -5.71
C THR A 27 7.32 15.79 -4.36
N ARG A 28 6.58 16.32 -3.37
CA ARG A 28 7.04 16.34 -1.98
C ARG A 28 7.45 14.95 -1.48
N LEU A 29 6.76 13.88 -1.91
CA LEU A 29 7.12 12.50 -1.54
C LEU A 29 8.50 12.13 -2.13
N SER A 30 8.73 12.46 -3.40
CA SER A 30 10.00 12.16 -4.07
C SER A 30 11.14 12.95 -3.44
N ASP A 31 10.92 14.21 -3.04
CA ASP A 31 11.91 15.02 -2.33
C ASP A 31 12.22 14.50 -0.93
N GLU A 32 11.18 14.12 -0.17
CA GLU A 32 11.33 13.66 1.22
C GLU A 32 12.14 12.36 1.32
N PHE A 33 11.93 11.43 0.37
CA PHE A 33 12.55 10.11 0.40
C PHE A 33 13.55 9.88 -0.75
N GLY A 34 13.89 10.89 -1.54
CA GLY A 34 14.83 10.76 -2.66
C GLY A 34 14.40 9.74 -3.72
N LEU A 35 13.12 9.72 -4.07
CA LEU A 35 12.55 8.73 -5.00
C LEU A 35 12.65 9.19 -6.45
N ARG A 36 12.79 8.22 -7.38
CA ARG A 36 12.71 8.43 -8.83
C ARG A 36 11.26 8.62 -9.30
N VAL A 37 10.32 8.01 -8.59
CA VAL A 37 8.88 8.10 -8.86
C VAL A 37 8.12 8.25 -7.53
N PRO A 38 7.09 9.11 -7.44
CA PRO A 38 6.32 9.32 -6.23
C PRO A 38 5.33 8.17 -5.98
N LEU A 39 5.85 6.97 -5.81
CA LEU A 39 5.12 5.73 -5.65
C LEU A 39 5.63 4.99 -4.42
N ALA A 40 4.71 4.43 -3.65
CA ALA A 40 5.01 3.44 -2.63
C ALA A 40 4.32 2.12 -2.96
N SER A 41 5.00 1.00 -2.74
CA SER A 41 4.31 -0.29 -2.63
C SER A 41 3.57 -0.35 -1.31
N ALA A 42 2.34 -0.85 -1.31
CA ALA A 42 1.57 -0.98 -0.08
C ALA A 42 2.21 -1.97 0.90
N GLY A 43 2.13 -1.65 2.20
CA GLY A 43 2.35 -2.65 3.25
C GLY A 43 1.26 -3.72 3.18
N MET A 44 1.64 -4.92 2.74
CA MET A 44 0.72 -6.03 2.55
C MET A 44 1.14 -7.18 3.45
N ALA A 45 0.42 -7.39 4.56
CA ALA A 45 0.71 -8.48 5.49
C ALA A 45 0.86 -9.83 4.74
N PHE A 46 1.83 -10.64 5.18
CA PHE A 46 2.20 -11.95 4.63
C PHE A 46 2.83 -11.96 3.22
N VAL A 47 2.46 -11.05 2.31
CA VAL A 47 2.89 -11.11 0.90
C VAL A 47 3.85 -9.99 0.48
N GLY A 48 3.87 -8.88 1.22
CA GLY A 48 4.78 -7.76 1.06
C GLY A 48 5.91 -7.83 2.08
N LEU A 49 6.74 -8.87 1.96
CA LEU A 49 7.89 -9.11 2.83
C LEU A 49 9.13 -8.33 2.35
N THR A 50 10.30 -8.69 2.89
CA THR A 50 11.57 -7.96 2.73
C THR A 50 12.05 -7.88 1.29
N ASP A 51 11.95 -8.98 0.52
CA ASP A 51 12.35 -9.01 -0.90
C ASP A 51 11.55 -7.99 -1.73
N LEU A 52 10.23 -7.94 -1.56
CA LEU A 52 9.38 -7.00 -2.31
C LEU A 52 9.68 -5.56 -1.93
N ALA A 53 9.76 -5.27 -0.62
CA ALA A 53 10.07 -3.92 -0.15
C ALA A 53 11.44 -3.47 -0.68
N SER A 54 12.45 -4.32 -0.59
CA SER A 54 13.82 -4.01 -1.04
C SER A 54 13.89 -3.83 -2.56
N ALA A 55 13.22 -4.68 -3.34
CA ALA A 55 13.20 -4.57 -4.79
C ALA A 55 12.51 -3.27 -5.27
N VAL A 56 11.39 -2.89 -4.66
CA VAL A 56 10.71 -1.63 -4.95
C VAL A 56 11.57 -0.42 -4.58
N THR A 57 12.22 -0.47 -3.42
CA THR A 57 13.17 0.58 -2.99
C THR A 57 14.35 0.70 -3.94
N ASN A 58 14.97 -0.42 -4.35
CA ASN A 58 16.09 -0.44 -5.28
C ASN A 58 15.70 0.05 -6.68
N ALA A 59 14.44 -0.13 -7.08
CA ALA A 59 13.91 0.44 -8.31
C ALA A 59 13.65 1.96 -8.21
N GLY A 60 13.81 2.59 -7.04
CA GLY A 60 13.64 4.03 -6.87
C GLY A 60 12.21 4.48 -6.57
N ALA A 61 11.36 3.56 -6.10
CA ALA A 61 10.09 3.86 -5.42
C ALA A 61 10.24 3.62 -3.91
N LEU A 62 9.21 3.85 -3.10
CA LEU A 62 9.26 3.56 -1.66
C LEU A 62 8.72 2.16 -1.38
N GLY A 63 9.61 1.22 -1.07
CA GLY A 63 9.22 -0.10 -0.58
C GLY A 63 8.66 -0.06 0.83
N VAL A 64 7.56 -0.76 1.09
CA VAL A 64 6.95 -0.85 2.42
C VAL A 64 6.76 -2.31 2.82
N TYR A 65 7.39 -2.68 3.91
CA TYR A 65 7.21 -3.96 4.56
C TYR A 65 5.86 -4.02 5.27
N GLY A 66 4.99 -4.98 4.92
CA GLY A 66 3.72 -5.19 5.62
C GLY A 66 3.89 -6.13 6.80
N ALA A 67 4.00 -5.59 8.01
CA ALA A 67 4.09 -6.42 9.21
C ALA A 67 2.77 -7.18 9.40
N SER A 68 2.89 -8.51 9.44
CA SER A 68 1.81 -9.38 9.87
C SER A 68 1.73 -9.34 11.41
N PRO A 69 0.82 -10.07 12.08
CA PRO A 69 0.83 -10.15 13.55
C PRO A 69 2.00 -11.03 14.07
N GLU A 70 3.19 -10.73 13.59
CA GLU A 70 4.43 -11.42 13.85
C GLU A 70 5.12 -10.90 15.11
N PRO A 71 5.82 -11.75 15.87
CA PRO A 71 6.49 -11.31 17.08
C PRO A 71 7.58 -10.25 16.81
N PRO A 72 7.83 -9.31 17.75
CA PRO A 72 8.83 -8.26 17.57
C PRO A 72 10.23 -8.72 17.15
N PRO A 73 10.77 -9.87 17.62
CA PRO A 73 12.06 -10.38 17.13
C PRO A 73 12.06 -10.75 15.64
N VAL A 74 10.92 -11.18 15.09
CA VAL A 74 10.76 -11.41 13.65
C VAL A 74 10.83 -10.07 12.91
N VAL A 75 10.08 -9.06 13.36
CA VAL A 75 10.15 -7.70 12.77
C VAL A 75 11.58 -7.16 12.79
N ALA A 76 12.31 -7.34 13.89
CA ALA A 76 13.69 -6.90 14.02
C ALA A 76 14.60 -7.57 12.96
N GLY A 77 14.46 -8.89 12.76
CA GLY A 77 15.20 -9.60 11.72
C GLY A 77 14.84 -9.14 10.31
N ARG A 78 13.57 -8.84 10.04
CA ARG A 78 13.08 -8.31 8.76
C ARG A 78 13.67 -6.95 8.44
N ILE A 79 13.75 -6.07 9.44
CA ILE A 79 14.37 -4.75 9.31
C ILE A 79 15.86 -4.90 8.98
N GLN A 80 16.56 -5.81 9.65
CA GLN A 80 17.97 -6.07 9.37
C GLN A 80 18.18 -6.59 7.94
N ASP A 81 17.33 -7.52 7.50
CA ASP A 81 17.37 -8.07 6.16
C ASP A 81 17.14 -7.00 5.08
N ILE A 82 16.12 -6.15 5.21
CA ILE A 82 15.90 -5.03 4.28
C ILE A 82 17.13 -4.13 4.20
N ARG A 83 17.75 -3.80 5.34
CA ARG A 83 18.98 -2.98 5.38
C ARG A 83 20.19 -3.65 4.73
N GLN A 84 20.20 -4.98 4.59
CA GLN A 84 21.23 -5.71 3.84
C GLN A 84 20.95 -5.72 2.34
N GLN A 85 19.68 -5.70 1.95
CA GLN A 85 19.24 -5.74 0.55
C GLN A 85 19.17 -4.36 -0.13
N THR A 86 19.04 -3.27 0.64
CA THR A 86 18.97 -1.90 0.09
C THR A 86 19.63 -0.85 0.98
N SER A 87 20.19 0.18 0.34
CA SER A 87 20.65 1.42 0.98
C SER A 87 19.62 2.55 0.91
N GLY A 88 18.50 2.35 0.21
CA GLY A 88 17.44 3.35 0.07
C GLY A 88 16.48 3.37 1.27
N PRO A 89 15.58 4.36 1.35
CA PRO A 89 14.57 4.39 2.39
C PRO A 89 13.51 3.32 2.16
N PHE A 90 12.97 2.79 3.25
CA PHE A 90 11.86 1.85 3.25
C PHE A 90 10.89 2.22 4.37
N GLY A 91 9.66 1.71 4.26
CA GLY A 91 8.64 1.82 5.28
C GLY A 91 8.31 0.49 5.94
N ILE A 92 7.62 0.56 7.08
CA ILE A 92 6.92 -0.56 7.71
C ILE A 92 5.47 -0.16 7.94
N ASP A 93 4.53 -1.03 7.61
CA ASP A 93 3.10 -0.88 7.89
C ASP A 93 2.69 -1.82 9.03
N PHE A 94 2.17 -1.24 10.11
CA PHE A 94 1.67 -1.94 11.29
C PHE A 94 0.15 -1.85 11.39
N ILE A 95 -0.49 -2.99 11.67
CA ILE A 95 -1.94 -3.04 11.91
C ILE A 95 -2.21 -2.81 13.39
N VAL A 96 -2.92 -1.74 13.72
CA VAL A 96 -3.36 -1.45 15.09
C VAL A 96 -4.69 -2.15 15.33
N ALA A 97 -4.64 -3.41 15.72
CA ALA A 97 -5.81 -4.22 16.04
C ALA A 97 -5.44 -5.39 16.95
N SER A 98 -6.46 -6.11 17.39
CA SER A 98 -6.32 -7.40 18.05
C SER A 98 -7.22 -8.42 17.38
N GLY A 99 -6.77 -9.67 17.31
CA GLY A 99 -7.53 -10.77 16.71
C GLY A 99 -7.12 -12.13 17.29
N GLY A 100 -7.28 -13.19 16.51
CA GLY A 100 -6.97 -14.57 16.91
C GLY A 100 -5.51 -14.81 17.31
N PHE A 101 -4.61 -13.88 16.99
CA PHE A 101 -3.19 -13.89 17.37
C PHE A 101 -2.85 -12.95 18.53
N GLY A 102 -3.85 -12.36 19.20
CA GLY A 102 -3.65 -11.31 20.18
C GLY A 102 -3.49 -9.93 19.53
N PRO A 103 -2.84 -8.95 20.20
CA PRO A 103 -2.57 -7.65 19.61
C PRO A 103 -1.57 -7.78 18.47
N PHE A 104 -1.93 -7.26 17.30
CA PHE A 104 -1.09 -7.33 16.09
C PHE A 104 0.09 -6.34 16.15
N THR A 105 -0.07 -5.25 16.89
CA THR A 105 0.99 -4.28 17.20
C THR A 105 1.00 -4.01 18.69
N THR A 106 2.19 -3.96 19.28
CA THR A 106 2.43 -3.68 20.70
C THR A 106 3.55 -2.66 20.85
N GLN A 107 3.76 -2.17 22.08
CA GLN A 107 4.89 -1.29 22.41
C GLN A 107 6.24 -1.88 21.95
N ASP A 108 6.47 -3.17 22.11
CA ASP A 108 7.73 -3.82 21.71
C ASP A 108 7.99 -3.73 20.20
N HIS A 109 6.95 -3.74 19.37
CA HIS A 109 7.09 -3.52 17.91
C HIS A 109 7.58 -2.10 17.62
N ILE A 110 7.07 -1.13 18.38
CA ILE A 110 7.45 0.27 18.26
C ILE A 110 8.88 0.49 18.77
N ASP A 111 9.27 -0.18 19.85
CA ASP A 111 10.64 -0.17 20.36
C ASP A 111 11.64 -0.71 19.33
N VAL A 112 11.29 -1.79 18.63
CA VAL A 112 12.07 -2.36 17.53
C VAL A 112 12.20 -1.35 16.37
N ALA A 113 11.10 -0.79 15.90
CA ALA A 113 11.12 0.17 14.78
C ALA A 113 11.88 1.47 15.12
N ALA A 114 11.67 2.00 16.32
CA ALA A 114 12.34 3.20 16.82
C ALA A 114 13.83 2.95 17.05
N GLY A 115 14.20 1.84 17.71
CA GLY A 115 15.59 1.45 17.94
C GLY A 115 16.36 1.26 16.64
N ALA A 116 15.69 0.73 15.60
CA ALA A 116 16.25 0.58 14.27
C ALA A 116 16.18 1.85 13.40
N ARG A 117 15.57 2.94 13.88
CA ARG A 117 15.36 4.20 13.15
C ARG A 117 14.81 3.99 11.73
N VAL A 118 13.69 3.29 11.64
CA VAL A 118 13.01 3.02 10.37
C VAL A 118 12.58 4.36 9.72
N PRO A 119 12.86 4.62 8.44
CA PRO A 119 12.56 5.91 7.82
C PRO A 119 11.07 6.29 7.82
N LEU A 120 10.18 5.32 7.56
CA LEU A 120 8.73 5.52 7.55
C LEU A 120 8.04 4.40 8.34
N VAL A 121 7.15 4.78 9.26
CA VAL A 121 6.18 3.87 9.88
C VAL A 121 4.78 4.29 9.50
N VAL A 122 3.98 3.36 9.01
CA VAL A 122 2.57 3.55 8.65
C VAL A 122 1.74 2.72 9.60
N PHE A 123 0.65 3.30 10.10
CA PHE A 123 -0.35 2.59 10.88
C PHE A 123 -1.61 2.37 10.05
N HIS A 124 -2.24 1.21 10.24
CA HIS A 124 -3.49 0.86 9.60
C HIS A 124 -4.54 0.34 10.59
N TRP A 125 -5.80 0.35 10.14
CA TRP A 125 -7.02 -0.08 10.83
C TRP A 125 -7.51 0.87 11.93
N ASN A 126 -6.82 0.96 13.07
CA ASN A 126 -7.15 1.91 14.15
C ASN A 126 -6.07 2.98 14.30
N LEU A 127 -6.42 4.06 14.99
CA LEU A 127 -5.45 5.09 15.37
C LEU A 127 -4.38 4.47 16.28
N PRO A 128 -3.09 4.84 16.10
CA PRO A 128 -2.03 4.42 17.01
C PRO A 128 -2.13 5.13 18.36
N GLU A 129 -1.37 4.65 19.34
CA GLU A 129 -1.19 5.37 20.60
C GLU A 129 -0.35 6.65 20.37
N PRO A 130 -0.71 7.80 20.98
CA PRO A 130 0.09 9.03 20.85
C PRO A 130 1.55 8.87 21.30
N SER A 131 1.80 8.02 22.30
CA SER A 131 3.15 7.70 22.77
C SER A 131 3.99 7.03 21.69
N TRP A 132 3.39 6.18 20.86
CA TRP A 132 4.08 5.51 19.75
C TRP A 132 4.53 6.52 18.70
N VAL A 133 3.65 7.46 18.34
CA VAL A 133 3.98 8.53 17.39
C VAL A 133 5.16 9.37 17.91
N ALA A 134 5.08 9.81 19.17
CA ALA A 134 6.14 10.62 19.79
C ALA A 134 7.49 9.89 19.84
N GLN A 135 7.49 8.60 20.17
CA GLN A 135 8.71 7.79 20.23
C GLN A 135 9.34 7.59 18.85
N LEU A 136 8.53 7.29 17.83
CA LEU A 136 9.01 7.11 16.46
C LEU A 136 9.59 8.40 15.89
N HIS A 137 8.96 9.55 16.18
CA HIS A 137 9.50 10.87 15.86
C HIS A 137 10.83 11.16 16.58
N ALA A 138 10.94 10.83 17.87
CA ALA A 138 12.19 10.98 18.61
C ALA A 138 13.33 10.14 18.03
N ALA A 139 13.00 9.01 17.39
CA ALA A 139 13.95 8.18 16.65
C ALA A 139 14.26 8.67 15.22
N GLY A 140 13.55 9.70 14.73
CA GLY A 140 13.74 10.30 13.40
C GLY A 140 12.84 9.71 12.29
N SER A 141 11.87 8.87 12.64
CA SER A 141 10.95 8.26 11.67
C SER A 141 9.88 9.27 11.24
N LYS A 142 9.39 9.16 10.00
CA LYS A 142 8.08 9.70 9.62
C LYS A 142 6.98 8.75 10.08
N VAL A 143 5.86 9.28 10.54
CA VAL A 143 4.73 8.46 11.03
C VAL A 143 3.48 8.81 10.26
N TRP A 144 2.89 7.84 9.56
CA TRP A 144 1.73 8.04 8.70
C TRP A 144 0.55 7.16 9.11
N MET A 145 -0.66 7.51 8.69
CA MET A 145 -1.88 6.73 8.96
C MET A 145 -2.63 6.41 7.66
N GLN A 146 -2.97 5.15 7.44
CA GLN A 146 -3.85 4.73 6.34
C GLN A 146 -5.31 4.78 6.78
N THR A 147 -6.10 5.64 6.14
CA THR A 147 -7.55 5.75 6.37
C THR A 147 -8.29 6.26 5.14
N GLY A 148 -9.54 5.84 5.00
CA GLY A 148 -10.49 6.38 4.04
C GLY A 148 -11.45 7.42 4.63
N ASP A 149 -11.31 7.75 5.91
CA ASP A 149 -12.21 8.59 6.69
C ASP A 149 -11.53 9.90 7.13
N VAL A 150 -12.14 11.03 6.79
CA VAL A 150 -11.60 12.38 7.03
C VAL A 150 -11.49 12.70 8.52
N ASP A 151 -12.45 12.24 9.34
CA ASP A 151 -12.46 12.52 10.76
C ASP A 151 -11.34 11.73 11.46
N VAL A 152 -11.11 10.49 11.03
CA VAL A 152 -9.96 9.69 11.48
C VAL A 152 -8.64 10.33 11.04
N ALA A 153 -8.56 10.86 9.82
CA ALA A 153 -7.36 11.54 9.34
C ALA A 153 -7.06 12.82 10.15
N GLN A 154 -8.08 13.60 10.51
CA GLN A 154 -7.92 14.77 11.36
C GLN A 154 -7.45 14.40 12.77
N GLN A 155 -7.99 13.32 13.34
CA GLN A 155 -7.53 12.79 14.64
C GLN A 155 -6.07 12.33 14.58
N ALA A 156 -5.69 11.58 13.54
CA ALA A 156 -4.30 11.16 13.34
C ALA A 156 -3.35 12.37 13.21
N VAL A 157 -3.74 13.39 12.44
CA VAL A 157 -2.96 14.63 12.31
C VAL A 157 -2.83 15.36 13.64
N ALA A 158 -3.88 15.36 14.48
CA ALA A 158 -3.81 15.92 15.83
C ALA A 158 -2.86 15.14 16.76
N MET A 159 -2.67 13.83 16.52
CA MET A 159 -1.66 13.01 17.20
C MET A 159 -0.23 13.25 16.68
N GLY A 160 -0.09 13.98 15.57
CA GLY A 160 1.20 14.40 15.02
C GLY A 160 1.65 13.65 13.77
N VAL A 161 0.84 12.77 13.17
CA VAL A 161 1.27 12.06 11.95
C VAL A 161 1.64 13.03 10.82
N ASP A 162 2.67 12.67 10.05
CA ASP A 162 3.21 13.47 8.96
C ASP A 162 2.41 13.31 7.65
N GLY A 163 1.70 12.19 7.51
CA GLY A 163 1.04 11.84 6.26
C GLY A 163 -0.15 10.91 6.42
N ILE A 164 -1.00 10.91 5.40
CA ILE A 164 -2.21 10.09 5.29
C ILE A 164 -2.15 9.27 4.00
N VAL A 165 -2.30 7.95 4.12
CA VAL A 165 -2.60 7.10 2.97
C VAL A 165 -4.12 7.07 2.80
N ALA A 166 -4.62 7.83 1.83
CA ALA A 166 -6.03 8.06 1.55
C ALA A 166 -6.63 6.88 0.78
N GLN A 167 -7.20 5.92 1.51
CA GLN A 167 -7.73 4.67 0.97
C GLN A 167 -9.18 4.82 0.49
N GLY A 168 -9.40 4.66 -0.82
CA GLY A 168 -10.75 4.65 -1.39
C GLY A 168 -11.31 3.24 -1.60
N ARG A 169 -12.58 3.16 -2.00
CA ARG A 169 -13.34 1.89 -2.16
C ARG A 169 -12.78 0.89 -3.17
N THR A 170 -11.88 1.32 -4.04
CA THR A 170 -11.28 0.50 -5.10
C THR A 170 -10.04 -0.25 -4.63
N ALA A 171 -9.52 0.05 -3.43
CA ALA A 171 -8.43 -0.68 -2.81
C ALA A 171 -8.84 -2.11 -2.41
N GLY A 172 -7.90 -3.04 -2.50
CA GLY A 172 -8.02 -4.41 -1.99
C GLY A 172 -7.68 -4.50 -0.50
N GLY A 173 -8.00 -5.62 0.13
CA GLY A 173 -7.73 -5.90 1.53
C GLY A 173 -8.65 -5.15 2.47
N HIS A 174 -8.28 -5.13 3.75
CA HIS A 174 -9.05 -4.45 4.79
C HIS A 174 -9.26 -2.98 4.47
N ASN A 175 -10.53 -2.58 4.40
CA ASN A 175 -10.94 -1.27 3.92
C ASN A 175 -12.32 -0.92 4.49
N ARG A 176 -12.34 0.05 5.41
CA ARG A 176 -13.58 0.56 6.03
C ARG A 176 -14.38 1.44 5.06
N ASN A 177 -13.73 2.05 4.06
CA ASN A 177 -14.39 2.90 3.09
C ASN A 177 -14.90 2.09 1.89
N GLY A 178 -16.11 1.55 2.03
CA GLY A 178 -16.78 0.78 0.97
C GLY A 178 -17.38 1.61 -0.18
N THR A 179 -17.46 2.94 -0.03
CA THR A 179 -18.43 3.76 -0.78
C THR A 179 -17.81 4.91 -1.57
N ILE A 180 -16.70 5.50 -1.12
CA ILE A 180 -16.11 6.70 -1.72
C ILE A 180 -14.95 6.31 -2.66
N PRO A 181 -14.97 6.76 -3.93
CA PRO A 181 -13.85 6.57 -4.86
C PRO A 181 -12.56 7.27 -4.38
N THR A 182 -11.40 6.67 -4.64
CA THR A 182 -10.08 7.14 -4.16
C THR A 182 -9.81 8.62 -4.42
N LEU A 183 -10.03 9.11 -5.64
CA LEU A 183 -9.75 10.52 -5.96
C LEU A 183 -10.66 11.49 -5.19
N ARG A 184 -11.89 11.07 -4.82
CA ARG A 184 -12.77 11.87 -3.97
C ARG A 184 -12.28 11.90 -2.53
N VAL A 185 -11.80 10.78 -2.00
CA VAL A 185 -11.16 10.74 -0.67
C VAL A 185 -9.96 11.68 -0.64
N VAL A 186 -9.06 11.60 -1.63
CA VAL A 186 -7.89 12.51 -1.75
C VAL A 186 -8.32 13.98 -1.74
N GLN A 187 -9.32 14.34 -2.56
CA GLN A 187 -9.82 15.72 -2.62
C GLN A 187 -10.49 16.19 -1.32
N GLN A 188 -11.14 15.29 -0.57
CA GLN A 188 -11.72 15.61 0.73
C GLN A 188 -10.61 15.83 1.76
N MET A 189 -9.62 14.92 1.83
CA MET A 189 -8.47 15.03 2.72
C MET A 189 -7.66 16.30 2.45
N ARG A 190 -7.36 16.62 1.19
CA ARG A 190 -6.60 17.83 0.84
C ARG A 190 -7.30 19.12 1.25
N ARG A 191 -8.65 19.13 1.29
CA ARG A 191 -9.44 20.27 1.77
C ARG A 191 -9.51 20.36 3.29
N ALA A 192 -9.54 19.21 3.97
CA ALA A 192 -9.75 19.12 5.41
C ALA A 192 -8.47 19.18 6.25
N LEU A 193 -7.31 18.86 5.66
CA LEU A 193 -6.04 18.72 6.38
C LEU A 193 -5.07 19.87 6.07
N PRO A 194 -4.15 20.20 7.00
CA PRO A 194 -3.12 21.21 6.76
C PRO A 194 -2.28 20.91 5.51
N PRO A 195 -1.84 21.94 4.73
CA PRO A 195 -1.08 21.72 3.50
C PRO A 195 0.22 20.92 3.67
N LYS A 196 0.83 20.98 4.86
CA LYS A 196 2.06 20.23 5.19
C LYS A 196 1.85 18.72 5.33
N ILE A 197 0.62 18.23 5.47
CA ILE A 197 0.36 16.80 5.57
C ILE A 197 0.53 16.15 4.20
N PHE A 198 1.32 15.08 4.14
CA PHE A 198 1.46 14.25 2.95
C PHE A 198 0.18 13.47 2.69
N ILE A 199 -0.24 13.31 1.45
CA ILE A 199 -1.40 12.51 1.08
C ILE A 199 -1.01 11.56 -0.05
N LEU A 200 -1.03 10.25 0.19
CA LEU A 200 -0.91 9.27 -0.90
C LEU A 200 -2.27 8.70 -1.27
N ALA A 201 -2.54 8.58 -2.56
CA ALA A 201 -3.77 7.95 -3.03
C ALA A 201 -3.64 6.42 -2.97
N ALA A 202 -4.55 5.73 -2.27
CA ALA A 202 -4.59 4.28 -2.20
C ALA A 202 -5.88 3.72 -2.82
N GLY A 203 -5.72 2.74 -3.72
CA GLY A 203 -6.81 2.09 -4.45
C GLY A 203 -6.92 2.55 -5.90
N GLY A 204 -6.75 1.61 -6.83
CA GLY A 204 -6.78 1.89 -8.27
C GLY A 204 -5.53 2.59 -8.83
N ILE A 205 -4.45 2.70 -8.05
CA ILE A 205 -3.12 3.08 -8.55
C ILE A 205 -2.45 1.84 -9.12
N SER A 206 -2.24 1.83 -10.42
CA SER A 206 -1.79 0.62 -11.16
C SER A 206 -0.87 0.87 -12.34
N ASP A 207 -0.71 2.12 -12.75
CA ASP A 207 0.15 2.55 -13.84
C ASP A 207 0.46 4.05 -13.71
N GLY A 208 1.35 4.58 -14.56
CA GLY A 208 1.72 6.00 -14.54
C GLY A 208 0.54 6.95 -14.76
N LYS A 209 -0.43 6.59 -15.60
CA LYS A 209 -1.66 7.39 -15.86
C LYS A 209 -2.50 7.56 -14.60
N SER A 210 -2.73 6.48 -13.86
CA SER A 210 -3.45 6.51 -12.58
C SER A 210 -2.70 7.30 -11.51
N LEU A 211 -1.37 7.23 -11.49
CA LEU A 211 -0.52 8.01 -10.59
C LEU A 211 -0.60 9.51 -10.90
N VAL A 212 -0.46 9.92 -12.16
CA VAL A 212 -0.62 11.31 -12.60
C VAL A 212 -2.00 11.86 -12.22
N ARG A 213 -3.06 11.07 -12.44
CA ARG A 213 -4.43 11.46 -12.05
C ARG A 213 -4.59 11.65 -10.55
N ALA A 214 -3.93 10.81 -9.73
CA ALA A 214 -3.92 10.97 -8.29
C ALA A 214 -3.21 12.25 -7.84
N ILE A 215 -2.05 12.54 -8.42
CA ILE A 215 -1.28 13.75 -8.13
C ILE A 215 -2.10 15.00 -8.49
N ARG A 216 -2.73 15.02 -9.67
CA ARG A 216 -3.65 16.10 -10.10
C ARG A 216 -4.85 16.27 -9.17
N ALA A 217 -5.32 15.20 -8.54
CA ALA A 217 -6.39 15.27 -7.55
C ALA A 217 -5.94 15.84 -6.19
N GLY A 218 -4.64 16.11 -6.02
CA GLY A 218 -4.05 16.71 -4.81
C GLY A 218 -3.25 15.74 -3.95
N ALA A 219 -2.96 14.52 -4.44
CA ALA A 219 -2.03 13.60 -3.76
C ALA A 219 -0.57 14.02 -3.98
N ASP A 220 0.29 13.69 -3.03
CA ASP A 220 1.74 13.81 -3.15
C ASP A 220 2.38 12.58 -3.80
N GLY A 221 1.60 11.52 -4.07
CA GLY A 221 2.02 10.29 -4.74
C GLY A 221 0.97 9.18 -4.67
N GLY A 222 1.37 7.98 -5.06
CA GLY A 222 0.50 6.79 -5.10
C GLY A 222 0.93 5.71 -4.12
N TRP A 223 -0.04 4.93 -3.64
CA TRP A 223 0.13 3.75 -2.80
C TRP A 223 -0.50 2.55 -3.50
N ALA A 224 0.33 1.67 -4.06
CA ALA A 224 -0.10 0.60 -4.95
C ALA A 224 0.06 -0.78 -4.29
N GLY A 225 -1.00 -1.59 -4.29
CA GLY A 225 -0.99 -2.94 -3.72
C GLY A 225 -1.07 -4.03 -4.79
N THR A 226 -2.24 -4.19 -5.43
CA THR A 226 -2.56 -5.33 -6.31
C THR A 226 -1.53 -5.61 -7.42
N VAL A 227 -0.95 -4.57 -8.01
CA VAL A 227 0.10 -4.75 -9.04
C VAL A 227 1.38 -5.35 -8.45
N PHE A 228 1.74 -5.00 -7.23
CA PHE A 228 2.92 -5.53 -6.53
C PHE A 228 2.67 -6.90 -5.90
N VAL A 229 1.42 -7.30 -5.63
CA VAL A 229 1.12 -8.73 -5.31
C VAL A 229 1.54 -9.65 -6.47
N ALA A 230 1.42 -9.17 -7.71
CA ALA A 230 1.84 -9.89 -8.90
C ALA A 230 3.34 -9.77 -9.22
N ALA A 231 4.12 -9.03 -8.44
CA ALA A 231 5.57 -8.95 -8.60
C ALA A 231 6.23 -10.32 -8.30
N GLU A 232 7.36 -10.63 -8.92
CA GLU A 232 8.12 -11.88 -8.67
C GLU A 232 8.50 -12.00 -7.19
N GLU A 233 9.00 -10.92 -6.63
CA GLU A 233 9.52 -10.75 -5.27
C GLU A 233 8.41 -10.83 -4.21
N SER A 234 7.15 -10.62 -4.59
CA SER A 234 6.04 -10.84 -3.66
C SER A 234 5.99 -12.30 -3.19
N TYR A 235 5.76 -12.47 -1.89
CA TYR A 235 5.61 -13.77 -1.23
C TYR A 235 4.22 -14.40 -1.42
N ALA A 236 3.38 -13.81 -2.26
CA ALA A 236 2.08 -14.38 -2.64
C ALA A 236 2.23 -15.73 -3.36
N HIS A 237 1.28 -16.63 -3.11
CA HIS A 237 1.20 -17.92 -3.77
C HIS A 237 1.13 -17.77 -5.30
N PRO A 238 1.83 -18.59 -6.11
CA PRO A 238 1.76 -18.49 -7.57
C PRO A 238 0.33 -18.58 -8.12
N GLY A 239 -0.50 -19.45 -7.55
CA GLY A 239 -1.91 -19.57 -7.90
C GLY A 239 -2.76 -18.33 -7.57
N TYR A 240 -2.36 -17.53 -6.58
CA TYR A 240 -2.99 -16.24 -6.30
C TYR A 240 -2.60 -15.23 -7.39
N LYS A 241 -1.32 -15.13 -7.74
CA LYS A 241 -0.85 -14.28 -8.85
C LYS A 241 -1.55 -14.62 -10.18
N GLN A 242 -1.74 -15.90 -10.48
CA GLN A 242 -2.48 -16.34 -11.67
C GLN A 242 -3.95 -15.91 -11.68
N ARG A 243 -4.63 -15.91 -10.52
CA ARG A 243 -6.01 -15.44 -10.42
C ARG A 243 -6.13 -13.93 -10.58
N LEU A 244 -5.13 -13.17 -10.11
CA LEU A 244 -5.05 -11.73 -10.41
C LEU A 244 -4.90 -11.48 -11.91
N ILE A 245 -4.06 -12.26 -12.59
CA ILE A 245 -3.88 -12.17 -14.05
C ILE A 245 -5.16 -12.56 -14.78
N ALA A 246 -5.85 -13.62 -14.37
CA ALA A 246 -7.10 -14.04 -15.02
C ALA A 246 -8.26 -13.05 -14.81
N ALA A 247 -8.20 -12.24 -13.75
CA ALA A 247 -9.24 -11.29 -13.40
C ALA A 247 -9.11 -9.97 -14.19
N HIS A 248 -9.99 -9.78 -15.17
CA HIS A 248 -9.98 -8.59 -16.04
C HIS A 248 -11.24 -7.71 -15.93
N SER A 249 -12.05 -7.94 -14.90
CA SER A 249 -13.29 -7.18 -14.65
C SER A 249 -13.30 -6.59 -13.24
N PRO A 250 -13.84 -5.37 -13.03
CA PRO A 250 -14.05 -4.85 -11.67
C PRO A 250 -14.96 -5.75 -10.83
N ASN A 251 -15.88 -6.48 -11.48
CA ASN A 251 -16.79 -7.41 -10.85
C ASN A 251 -16.10 -8.72 -10.39
N ALA A 252 -14.83 -8.91 -10.74
CA ALA A 252 -14.01 -10.01 -10.22
C ALA A 252 -13.62 -9.81 -8.76
N THR A 253 -13.96 -8.67 -8.14
CA THR A 253 -13.73 -8.41 -6.71
C THR A 253 -15.01 -8.03 -6.00
N THR A 254 -15.09 -8.30 -4.70
CA THR A 254 -16.24 -7.95 -3.85
C THR A 254 -15.80 -7.46 -2.48
N PHE A 255 -16.62 -6.63 -1.84
CA PHE A 255 -16.50 -6.42 -0.40
C PHE A 255 -17.12 -7.60 0.34
N THR A 256 -16.50 -8.00 1.44
CA THR A 256 -16.97 -9.09 2.29
C THR A 256 -16.40 -8.96 3.70
N THR A 257 -17.04 -9.63 4.65
CA THR A 257 -16.55 -9.89 6.02
C THR A 257 -16.43 -11.40 6.28
N VAL A 258 -16.56 -12.23 5.25
CA VAL A 258 -16.60 -13.70 5.39
C VAL A 258 -15.30 -14.25 5.95
N PHE A 259 -14.17 -13.70 5.51
CA PHE A 259 -12.84 -14.10 5.96
C PHE A 259 -12.51 -13.41 7.29
N GLY A 260 -12.06 -14.17 8.29
CA GLY A 260 -11.64 -13.59 9.56
C GLY A 260 -11.89 -14.33 10.86
N PRO A 261 -11.87 -15.67 11.00
CA PRO A 261 -11.69 -16.27 12.33
C PRO A 261 -10.51 -15.64 13.10
N GLU A 262 -9.45 -15.25 12.39
CA GLU A 262 -8.26 -14.59 12.90
C GLU A 262 -8.45 -13.07 13.06
N PHE A 263 -9.39 -12.46 12.34
CA PHE A 263 -9.70 -11.04 12.42
C PHE A 263 -11.19 -10.76 12.11
N PRO A 264 -12.09 -11.02 13.08
CA PRO A 264 -13.51 -11.10 12.81
C PRO A 264 -14.11 -9.75 12.42
N ASP A 265 -15.13 -9.79 11.55
CA ASP A 265 -15.89 -8.63 11.05
C ASP A 265 -15.05 -7.56 10.34
N ALA A 266 -13.80 -7.86 10.00
CA ALA A 266 -12.88 -6.95 9.36
C ALA A 266 -13.18 -6.82 7.86
N GLN A 267 -14.08 -5.90 7.49
CA GLN A 267 -14.46 -5.66 6.09
C GLN A 267 -13.24 -5.50 5.18
N GLN A 268 -13.25 -6.24 4.08
CA GLN A 268 -12.20 -6.21 3.08
C GLN A 268 -12.71 -6.39 1.66
N ARG A 269 -11.91 -5.95 0.68
CA ARG A 269 -12.14 -6.24 -0.75
C ARG A 269 -11.20 -7.33 -1.24
N VAL A 270 -11.79 -8.36 -1.82
CA VAL A 270 -11.09 -9.58 -2.23
C VAL A 270 -11.53 -10.00 -3.64
N LEU A 271 -10.74 -10.84 -4.30
CA LEU A 271 -11.19 -11.60 -5.46
C LEU A 271 -12.44 -12.42 -5.12
N ARG A 272 -13.38 -12.48 -6.06
CA ARG A 272 -14.50 -13.41 -5.96
C ARG A 272 -14.00 -14.84 -6.15
N ASN A 273 -14.41 -15.71 -5.25
CA ASN A 273 -14.19 -17.15 -5.28
C ASN A 273 -15.37 -17.86 -4.58
N ARG A 274 -15.26 -19.18 -4.42
CA ARG A 274 -16.31 -20.00 -3.82
C ARG A 274 -16.68 -19.56 -2.40
N ALA A 275 -15.72 -19.14 -1.57
CA ALA A 275 -16.01 -18.64 -0.23
C ALA A 275 -16.83 -17.34 -0.25
N THR A 276 -16.52 -16.42 -1.17
CA THR A 276 -17.32 -15.18 -1.31
C THR A 276 -18.70 -15.38 -1.94
N ASP A 277 -18.86 -16.38 -2.79
CA ASP A 277 -20.12 -16.68 -3.45
C ASP A 277 -21.05 -17.54 -2.58
N ASN A 278 -20.50 -18.32 -1.65
CA ASN A 278 -21.24 -19.15 -0.70
C ASN A 278 -20.79 -18.90 0.76
N PRO A 279 -20.98 -17.68 1.30
CA PRO A 279 -20.42 -17.28 2.60
C PRO A 279 -20.99 -18.04 3.80
N GLY A 280 -22.13 -18.71 3.64
CA GLY A 280 -22.72 -19.56 4.68
C GLY A 280 -22.10 -20.96 4.76
N SER A 281 -21.21 -21.34 3.85
CA SER A 281 -20.59 -22.67 3.85
C SER A 281 -19.56 -22.80 4.97
N THR A 282 -19.73 -23.80 5.82
CA THR A 282 -18.76 -24.14 6.88
C THR A 282 -17.94 -25.39 6.54
N THR A 283 -18.14 -25.98 5.35
CA THR A 283 -17.47 -27.21 4.90
C THR A 283 -16.55 -26.93 3.69
N PRO A 284 -15.32 -27.46 3.66
CA PRO A 284 -14.65 -28.21 4.75
C PRO A 284 -14.31 -27.30 5.95
N PRO A 285 -14.09 -27.85 7.17
CA PRO A 285 -13.71 -27.05 8.34
C PRO A 285 -12.31 -26.43 8.24
N THR A 286 -11.44 -27.01 7.39
CA THR A 286 -10.11 -26.50 7.07
C THR A 286 -9.95 -26.44 5.56
N ILE A 287 -9.27 -25.41 5.08
CA ILE A 287 -9.09 -25.17 3.64
C ILE A 287 -7.65 -25.41 3.18
N GLY A 288 -6.72 -25.63 4.12
CA GLY A 288 -5.32 -25.82 3.80
C GLY A 288 -4.39 -25.66 4.99
N SER A 289 -3.11 -25.46 4.70
CA SER A 289 -2.09 -25.12 5.69
C SER A 289 -1.06 -24.16 5.10
N THR A 290 -0.39 -23.41 5.96
CA THR A 290 0.67 -22.47 5.60
C THR A 290 1.69 -22.35 6.75
N LEU A 291 2.70 -21.49 6.59
CA LEU A 291 3.63 -21.09 7.63
C LEU A 291 3.30 -19.67 8.09
N LEU A 292 3.15 -19.46 9.40
CA LEU A 292 3.20 -18.13 9.99
C LEU A 292 4.65 -17.69 10.11
N PHE A 293 4.87 -16.42 9.76
CA PHE A 293 6.16 -15.75 9.86
C PHE A 293 7.26 -16.54 9.13
N PRO A 294 7.05 -16.87 7.83
CA PRO A 294 7.95 -17.75 7.09
C PRO A 294 9.33 -17.11 6.98
N SER A 295 10.42 -17.83 7.21
CA SER A 295 11.79 -17.29 7.15
C SER A 295 12.03 -16.48 5.90
N ALA A 296 11.55 -16.96 4.74
CA ALA A 296 11.60 -16.25 3.47
C ALA A 296 13.01 -15.69 3.18
N GLY A 297 14.04 -16.50 3.46
CA GLY A 297 15.46 -16.11 3.29
C GLY A 297 16.09 -15.42 4.49
N VAL A 298 15.32 -14.96 5.48
CA VAL A 298 15.83 -14.27 6.67
C VAL A 298 16.33 -15.26 7.71
N THR A 299 17.53 -15.00 8.23
CA THR A 299 18.09 -15.75 9.37
C THR A 299 17.72 -15.08 10.68
N PHE A 300 17.06 -15.80 11.58
CA PHE A 300 16.68 -15.29 12.90
C PHE A 300 17.58 -15.81 14.02
N PRO A 301 17.71 -15.06 15.14
CA PRO A 301 18.33 -15.57 16.36
C PRO A 301 17.64 -16.85 16.85
N ALA A 302 18.42 -17.74 17.46
CA ALA A 302 17.91 -18.98 18.05
C ALA A 302 16.75 -18.71 19.02
N GLY A 303 15.67 -19.49 18.91
CA GLY A 303 14.47 -19.35 19.72
C GLY A 303 13.47 -18.30 19.23
N THR A 304 13.75 -17.59 18.13
CA THR A 304 12.77 -16.71 17.49
C THR A 304 11.62 -17.53 16.89
N PRO A 305 10.35 -17.23 17.21
CA PRO A 305 9.19 -18.00 16.74
C PRO A 305 8.84 -17.68 15.27
N HIS A 306 9.48 -18.38 14.33
CA HIS A 306 9.28 -18.27 12.88
C HIS A 306 9.00 -19.65 12.27
N ASP A 307 8.57 -19.68 11.00
CA ASP A 307 8.21 -20.91 10.28
C ASP A 307 7.20 -21.79 11.05
N ILE A 308 6.21 -21.15 11.69
CA ILE A 308 5.25 -21.85 12.55
C ILE A 308 4.16 -22.49 11.68
N PRO A 309 3.99 -23.83 11.68
CA PRO A 309 2.93 -24.47 10.91
C PRO A 309 1.55 -24.00 11.37
N TYR A 310 0.68 -23.67 10.42
CA TYR A 310 -0.67 -23.21 10.69
C TYR A 310 -1.67 -23.92 9.79
N THR A 311 -2.65 -24.58 10.42
CA THR A 311 -3.80 -25.16 9.72
C THR A 311 -4.82 -24.05 9.49
N MET A 312 -5.10 -23.76 8.23
CA MET A 312 -6.02 -22.70 7.85
C MET A 312 -7.46 -23.16 8.04
N PRO A 313 -8.23 -22.56 8.98
CA PRO A 313 -9.64 -22.87 9.12
C PRO A 313 -10.41 -22.40 7.88
N ASN A 314 -11.64 -22.87 7.74
CA ASN A 314 -12.55 -22.28 6.76
C ASN A 314 -12.67 -20.78 6.98
N HIS A 315 -12.68 -20.04 5.87
CA HIS A 315 -12.68 -18.59 5.82
C HIS A 315 -11.48 -17.94 6.57
N SER A 316 -10.33 -18.61 6.65
CA SER A 316 -9.11 -17.99 7.17
C SER A 316 -8.82 -16.65 6.47
N ALA A 317 -8.48 -15.63 7.25
CA ALA A 317 -8.00 -14.32 6.76
C ALA A 317 -6.50 -14.35 6.40
N ILE A 318 -5.82 -15.49 6.55
CA ILE A 318 -4.45 -15.63 6.05
C ILE A 318 -4.50 -15.79 4.54
N VAL A 319 -3.88 -14.84 3.85
CA VAL A 319 -3.77 -14.87 2.39
C VAL A 319 -2.82 -15.99 1.94
N PRO A 320 -3.04 -16.61 0.78
CA PRO A 320 -2.19 -17.69 0.30
C PRO A 320 -0.80 -17.15 -0.07
N THR A 321 0.21 -17.67 0.63
CA THR A 321 1.64 -17.41 0.45
C THR A 321 2.34 -18.53 -0.32
N ARG A 322 3.63 -18.40 -0.62
CA ARG A 322 4.43 -19.46 -1.28
C ARG A 322 4.39 -20.81 -0.55
N ASP A 323 4.25 -20.80 0.78
CA ASP A 323 4.19 -22.02 1.61
C ASP A 323 2.78 -22.60 1.77
N THR A 324 1.77 -21.92 1.21
CA THR A 324 0.38 -22.34 1.35
C THR A 324 0.08 -23.55 0.47
N THR A 325 -0.58 -24.54 1.05
CA THR A 325 -1.16 -25.69 0.33
C THR A 325 -2.65 -25.81 0.63
N GLY A 326 -3.42 -26.37 -0.30
CA GLY A 326 -4.84 -26.62 -0.12
C GLY A 326 -5.71 -25.95 -1.17
N ASP A 327 -6.91 -25.57 -0.75
CA ASP A 327 -7.99 -25.13 -1.61
C ASP A 327 -8.04 -23.61 -1.78
N LEU A 328 -7.33 -23.11 -2.79
CA LEU A 328 -7.28 -21.68 -3.13
C LEU A 328 -8.66 -21.08 -3.45
N GLU A 329 -9.66 -21.87 -3.86
CA GLU A 329 -11.00 -21.36 -4.18
C GLU A 329 -11.79 -20.96 -2.93
N ASN A 330 -11.30 -21.30 -1.74
CA ASN A 330 -11.87 -20.88 -0.46
C ASN A 330 -10.92 -19.98 0.36
N MET A 331 -9.82 -19.50 -0.23
CA MET A 331 -8.84 -18.68 0.49
C MET A 331 -9.02 -17.18 0.24
N ASP A 332 -8.62 -16.37 1.22
CA ASP A 332 -8.68 -14.92 1.15
C ASP A 332 -7.67 -14.38 0.12
N MET A 333 -8.13 -13.62 -0.87
CA MET A 333 -7.29 -13.06 -1.94
C MET A 333 -7.56 -11.55 -2.15
N PRO A 334 -7.03 -10.67 -1.28
CA PRO A 334 -7.18 -9.21 -1.33
C PRO A 334 -6.78 -8.54 -2.66
N ALA A 335 -7.76 -8.02 -3.42
CA ALA A 335 -7.48 -7.38 -4.70
C ALA A 335 -8.32 -6.11 -4.94
N GLY A 336 -7.70 -5.09 -5.52
CA GLY A 336 -8.38 -3.84 -5.87
C GLY A 336 -9.22 -4.00 -7.13
N SER A 337 -10.39 -3.38 -7.17
CA SER A 337 -11.35 -3.55 -8.28
C SER A 337 -10.93 -2.86 -9.58
N VAL A 338 -10.08 -1.83 -9.50
CA VAL A 338 -9.60 -1.08 -10.67
C VAL A 338 -8.21 -1.53 -11.07
N SER A 339 -7.30 -1.66 -10.11
CA SER A 339 -5.89 -2.01 -10.35
C SER A 339 -5.70 -3.41 -10.93
N ILE A 340 -6.64 -4.32 -10.70
CA ILE A 340 -6.55 -5.69 -11.23
C ILE A 340 -6.51 -5.75 -12.76
N LYS A 341 -7.12 -4.76 -13.45
CA LYS A 341 -7.08 -4.68 -14.92
C LYS A 341 -5.68 -4.45 -15.49
N ALA A 342 -4.76 -3.92 -14.69
CA ALA A 342 -3.38 -3.69 -15.10
C ALA A 342 -2.51 -4.95 -14.91
N VAL A 343 -2.96 -5.92 -14.13
CA VAL A 343 -2.20 -7.15 -13.88
C VAL A 343 -2.35 -8.09 -15.08
N ARG A 344 -1.31 -8.17 -15.91
CA ARG A 344 -1.30 -9.00 -17.13
C ARG A 344 -0.32 -10.17 -17.09
N ARG A 345 0.68 -10.09 -16.22
CA ARG A 345 1.73 -11.10 -16.05
C ARG A 345 2.40 -10.92 -14.69
N VAL A 346 3.09 -11.96 -14.24
CA VAL A 346 4.12 -11.85 -13.19
C VAL A 346 5.37 -11.28 -13.83
N ARG A 347 6.04 -10.36 -13.12
CA ARG A 347 7.28 -9.71 -13.57
C ARG A 347 8.03 -9.11 -12.36
N PRO A 348 9.30 -8.74 -12.50
CA PRO A 348 10.05 -8.05 -11.44
C PRO A 348 9.35 -6.77 -10.96
N ALA A 349 9.54 -6.44 -9.68
CA ALA A 349 9.02 -5.20 -9.10
C ALA A 349 9.62 -3.96 -9.80
N ALA A 350 10.88 -4.05 -10.24
CA ALA A 350 11.55 -3.00 -11.00
C ALA A 350 10.79 -2.66 -12.30
N ASP A 351 10.40 -3.66 -13.09
CA ASP A 351 9.61 -3.46 -14.31
C ASP A 351 8.24 -2.83 -14.02
N ILE A 352 7.61 -3.16 -12.88
CA ILE A 352 6.37 -2.48 -12.49
C ILE A 352 6.64 -1.01 -12.23
N VAL A 353 7.71 -0.67 -11.51
CA VAL A 353 8.09 0.71 -11.22
C VAL A 353 8.42 1.48 -12.51
N ASP A 354 9.12 0.86 -13.46
CA ASP A 354 9.46 1.47 -14.74
C ASP A 354 8.21 1.79 -15.58
N ASP A 355 7.21 0.91 -15.63
CA ASP A 355 5.92 1.19 -16.25
C ASP A 355 5.21 2.43 -15.65
N PHE A 356 5.36 2.67 -14.35
CA PHE A 356 4.83 3.89 -13.72
C PHE A 356 5.55 5.15 -14.20
N VAL A 357 6.86 5.05 -14.44
CA VAL A 357 7.67 6.16 -14.97
C VAL A 357 7.29 6.43 -16.43
N GLU A 358 7.33 5.41 -17.28
CA GLU A 358 7.03 5.52 -18.71
C GLU A 358 5.59 5.99 -18.95
N GLY A 359 4.61 5.31 -18.36
CA GLY A 359 3.21 5.69 -18.48
C GLY A 359 2.88 7.03 -17.84
N GLY A 360 3.74 7.50 -16.92
CA GLY A 360 3.66 8.83 -16.33
C GLY A 360 4.09 9.89 -17.34
N HIS A 361 5.23 9.69 -18.01
CA HIS A 361 5.73 10.60 -19.05
C HIS A 361 4.74 10.71 -20.21
N GLU A 362 4.20 9.60 -20.71
CA GLU A 362 3.17 9.64 -21.77
C GLU A 362 1.91 10.41 -21.37
N ALA A 363 1.50 10.30 -20.11
CA ALA A 363 0.30 10.98 -19.60
C ALA A 363 0.50 12.48 -19.43
N CYS A 364 1.76 12.92 -19.35
CA CYS A 364 2.15 14.32 -19.26
C CYS A 364 2.15 14.98 -20.64
N GLU A 365 2.83 14.33 -21.59
CA GLU A 365 3.05 14.87 -22.94
C GLU A 365 1.74 15.05 -23.72
N ARG A 366 0.77 14.14 -23.56
CA ARG A 366 -0.53 14.26 -24.24
C ARG A 366 -1.34 15.49 -23.83
N ASP A 367 -1.18 15.95 -22.59
CA ASP A 367 -1.91 17.14 -22.12
C ASP A 367 -1.25 18.44 -22.59
N ASP A 368 0.04 18.41 -22.93
CA ASP A 368 0.73 19.55 -23.54
C ASP A 368 0.32 19.74 -25.02
N ASP A 369 -0.02 18.64 -25.71
CA ASP A 369 -0.52 18.67 -27.10
C ASP A 369 -2.01 19.07 -27.20
N ASP A 370 -2.86 18.68 -26.25
CA ASP A 370 -4.30 19.03 -26.22
C ASP A 370 -4.55 20.47 -25.70
N GLY A 371 -3.51 21.20 -25.25
CA GLY A 371 -3.60 22.61 -24.81
C GLY A 371 -3.48 23.64 -25.94
N GLY A 372 -3.47 23.21 -27.20
CA GLY A 372 -3.17 24.04 -28.37
C GLY A 372 -4.36 24.55 -29.19
N ASP A 373 -5.57 23.99 -29.04
CA ASP A 373 -6.75 24.40 -29.82
C ASP A 373 -7.98 24.47 -28.90
N ASP A 374 -8.30 25.67 -28.43
CA ASP A 374 -9.66 26.12 -28.11
C ASP A 374 -9.62 27.65 -27.93
N ASP A 375 -9.82 28.35 -29.06
CA ASP A 375 -10.14 29.79 -29.18
C ASP A 375 -11.57 30.11 -28.69
#